data_AF-A0AAN6QPP1-F1
#
_entry.id   AF-A0AAN6QPP1-F1
#
_cell.length_a   1.000
_cell.length_b   1.000
_cell.length_c   1.000
_cell.angle_alpha   90.00
_cell.angle_beta   90.00
_cell.angle_gamma   90.00
#
_symmetry.space_group_name_H-M   'P 1'
#
loop_
_entity.id
_entity.type
_entity.pdbx_description
1 polymer ?
#
loop_
_entity_poly.entity_id
_entity_poly.type
_entity_poly.pdbx_seq_one_letter_code
_entity_poly.pdbx_strand_id
1 'polypeptide(L)'
;MPYFYSASWGYVRNRKLAPTASTVHWGGDKSPKEVHLPLTLDEYCNPWLTPKTLLGRNQDQVVWRYERERILRASPHPDPGFMLWEYNDDGKLVSTKPQSESRGIVDTAQLLMVHQVWIYLVDYTLVVAFPENVLKEGSVEAALSMGGSDLEPLTVKRTLYTFSAFINLLEMSVLSGLSESPLRLFQKSIVGVAEQVEAYFKGQSPEDQVTAATDEKEYFRIISDIREELSMILSVAHQQEEVWEELKTQLQLLYYIDIDSDVTQRMSATTDYLQKPTKRIERLDKDAERVQALIPQILDLKRSYVAMKESHWTAVTGVAILGFTVVTIIFTPLLFVVALLAVPGDTLLMGKHDHKHWFITKVTVATEFVTLAVTAAIVVVAYLSFKAKTNWKPVSVSWWKQKLEALWHSDAPKAEKARPGLRPPDIGPPDGTDAAAAARKRRGLKQPDLEEGQGPAV
;
A
#
# COMPACT_ATOMS: atom_id res chain seq x y z
N MET A 1 -11.22 -7.53 -31.54
CA MET A 1 -11.03 -6.46 -30.53
C MET A 1 -10.68 -7.09 -29.19
N PRO A 2 -9.64 -6.63 -28.47
CA PRO A 2 -9.39 -7.08 -27.10
C PRO A 2 -10.44 -6.51 -26.13
N TYR A 3 -10.75 -7.24 -25.07
CA TYR A 3 -11.61 -6.77 -23.99
C TYR A 3 -11.17 -7.35 -22.64
N PHE A 4 -11.50 -6.62 -21.57
CA PHE A 4 -11.17 -7.03 -20.22
C PHE A 4 -12.23 -7.97 -19.65
N TYR A 5 -11.76 -9.01 -18.97
CA TYR A 5 -12.59 -9.96 -18.24
C TYR A 5 -11.83 -10.38 -16.98
N SER A 6 -12.50 -10.91 -15.97
CA SER A 6 -11.78 -11.57 -14.87
C SER A 6 -12.22 -13.00 -14.67
N ALA A 7 -11.26 -13.84 -14.31
CA ALA A 7 -11.48 -15.24 -14.06
C ALA A 7 -10.75 -15.69 -12.81
N SER A 8 -11.29 -16.73 -12.17
CA SER A 8 -10.71 -17.29 -10.95
C SER A 8 -9.30 -17.86 -11.20
N TRP A 9 -8.44 -17.78 -10.20
CA TRP A 9 -7.10 -18.37 -10.24
C TRP A 9 -7.12 -19.87 -10.58
N GLY A 10 -8.09 -20.61 -10.02
CA GLY A 10 -8.28 -22.03 -10.31
C GLY A 10 -8.56 -22.28 -11.80
N TYR A 11 -9.30 -21.40 -12.47
CA TYR A 11 -9.53 -21.48 -13.91
C TYR A 11 -8.23 -21.29 -14.71
N VAL A 12 -7.47 -20.24 -14.42
CA VAL A 12 -6.21 -19.93 -15.12
C VAL A 12 -5.20 -21.07 -14.96
N ARG A 13 -5.08 -21.61 -13.74
CA ARG A 13 -4.20 -22.74 -13.42
C ARG A 13 -4.57 -24.00 -14.19
N ASN A 14 -5.86 -24.32 -14.27
CA ASN A 14 -6.37 -25.53 -14.93
C ASN A 14 -6.61 -25.33 -16.43
N ARG A 15 -6.29 -24.16 -17.00
CA ARG A 15 -6.50 -23.87 -18.42
C ARG A 15 -5.75 -24.82 -19.36
N LYS A 16 -4.58 -25.34 -18.96
CA LYS A 16 -3.86 -26.42 -19.70
C LYS A 16 -4.56 -27.79 -19.65
N LEU A 17 -5.58 -27.94 -18.79
CA LEU A 17 -6.31 -29.19 -18.51
C LEU A 17 -7.79 -29.11 -18.90
N ALA A 18 -8.25 -28.03 -19.54
CA ALA A 18 -9.65 -27.83 -19.93
C ALA A 18 -9.82 -27.97 -21.45
N PRO A 19 -10.00 -29.18 -22.00
CA PRO A 19 -10.29 -29.36 -23.41
C PRO A 19 -11.79 -29.12 -23.64
N THR A 20 -12.32 -27.88 -23.62
CA THR A 20 -13.73 -27.67 -24.02
C THR A 20 -14.23 -26.24 -24.26
N ALA A 21 -13.39 -25.25 -24.53
CA ALA A 21 -13.90 -23.95 -24.99
C ALA A 21 -13.43 -23.67 -26.42
N SER A 22 -14.28 -24.02 -27.39
CA SER A 22 -14.15 -23.79 -28.85
C SER A 22 -13.10 -24.61 -29.61
N THR A 23 -13.29 -25.93 -29.68
CA THR A 23 -12.77 -26.69 -30.82
C THR A 23 -13.57 -26.34 -32.08
N VAL A 24 -13.05 -25.44 -32.91
CA VAL A 24 -13.49 -25.31 -34.29
C VAL A 24 -12.75 -26.37 -35.11
N HIS A 25 -13.45 -27.43 -35.50
CA HIS A 25 -12.91 -28.48 -36.35
C HIS A 25 -12.90 -28.02 -37.82
N TRP A 26 -11.78 -27.44 -38.26
CA TRP A 26 -11.49 -27.33 -39.69
C TRP A 26 -10.57 -28.48 -40.12
N GLY A 27 -11.12 -29.38 -40.96
CA GLY A 27 -10.39 -30.29 -41.85
C GLY A 27 -9.13 -30.99 -41.30
N GLY A 28 -9.27 -32.26 -40.93
CA GLY A 28 -8.20 -33.27 -41.01
C GLY A 28 -7.16 -33.33 -39.88
N ASP A 29 -6.99 -32.28 -39.08
CA ASP A 29 -6.06 -32.28 -37.94
C ASP A 29 -6.82 -32.43 -36.61
N LYS A 30 -6.51 -33.48 -35.84
CA LYS A 30 -7.18 -33.82 -34.57
C LYS A 30 -6.64 -33.02 -33.37
N SER A 31 -5.69 -32.12 -33.60
CA SER A 31 -5.20 -31.21 -32.56
C SER A 31 -6.16 -30.01 -32.41
N PRO A 32 -6.70 -29.75 -31.20
CA PRO A 32 -7.49 -28.53 -30.97
C PRO A 32 -6.57 -27.32 -31.15
N LYS A 33 -6.78 -26.55 -32.24
CA LYS A 33 -6.17 -25.23 -32.39
C LYS A 33 -7.05 -24.22 -31.67
N GLU A 34 -6.60 -23.79 -30.50
CA GLU A 34 -7.35 -22.96 -29.56
C GLU A 34 -7.37 -21.48 -30.02
N VAL A 35 -8.35 -21.10 -30.84
CA VAL A 35 -8.42 -19.75 -31.47
C VAL A 35 -8.91 -18.65 -30.50
N HIS A 36 -9.56 -19.01 -29.38
CA HIS A 36 -10.19 -18.07 -28.44
C HIS A 36 -9.70 -18.22 -27.00
N LEU A 37 -8.40 -18.42 -26.80
CA LEU A 37 -7.90 -18.53 -25.43
C LEU A 37 -8.00 -17.19 -24.68
N PRO A 38 -8.60 -17.18 -23.48
CA PRO A 38 -8.35 -16.15 -22.47
C PRO A 38 -6.86 -15.93 -22.34
N LEU A 39 -6.33 -14.71 -22.31
CA LEU A 39 -4.92 -14.48 -21.93
C LEU A 39 -4.88 -13.72 -20.62
N THR A 40 -3.93 -14.03 -19.74
CA THR A 40 -3.67 -13.12 -18.61
C THR A 40 -3.13 -11.79 -19.14
N LEU A 41 -3.21 -10.73 -18.32
CA LEU A 41 -2.70 -9.42 -18.74
C LEU A 41 -1.23 -9.49 -19.19
N ASP A 42 -0.39 -10.20 -18.44
CA ASP A 42 1.01 -10.43 -18.79
C ASP A 42 1.20 -11.31 -20.03
N GLU A 43 0.38 -12.36 -20.22
CA GLU A 43 0.44 -13.17 -21.44
C GLU A 43 0.13 -12.34 -22.69
N TYR A 44 -0.83 -11.42 -22.58
CA TYR A 44 -1.25 -10.57 -23.68
C TYR A 44 -0.20 -9.49 -24.01
N CYS A 45 0.29 -8.78 -22.99
CA CYS A 45 1.21 -7.66 -23.19
C CYS A 45 2.66 -8.12 -23.37
N ASN A 46 3.05 -9.27 -22.82
CA ASN A 46 4.43 -9.77 -22.82
C ASN A 46 4.49 -11.25 -23.27
N PRO A 47 4.24 -11.56 -24.56
CA PRO A 47 4.12 -12.93 -25.06
C PRO A 47 5.43 -13.74 -25.01
N TRP A 48 6.57 -13.07 -24.80
CA TRP A 48 7.90 -13.68 -24.76
C TRP A 48 8.29 -14.18 -23.36
N LEU A 49 7.44 -13.99 -22.35
CA LEU A 49 7.74 -14.44 -20.99
C LEU A 49 7.75 -15.98 -20.89
N THR A 50 8.70 -16.50 -20.13
CA THR A 50 8.72 -17.94 -19.83
C THR A 50 7.53 -18.32 -18.93
N PRO A 51 7.01 -19.56 -19.01
CA PRO A 51 5.89 -19.99 -18.17
C PRO A 51 6.13 -19.81 -16.65
N LYS A 52 7.39 -19.95 -16.21
CA LYS A 52 7.77 -19.74 -14.80
C LYS A 52 7.68 -18.28 -14.39
N THR A 53 8.25 -17.37 -15.19
CA THR A 53 8.18 -15.93 -14.94
C THR A 53 6.75 -15.43 -15.00
N LEU A 54 5.98 -15.90 -15.99
CA LEU A 54 4.59 -15.53 -16.18
C LEU A 54 3.71 -15.96 -14.99
N LEU A 55 3.90 -17.17 -14.48
CA LEU A 55 3.18 -17.64 -13.30
C LEU A 55 3.46 -16.75 -12.07
N GLY A 56 4.73 -16.39 -11.85
CA GLY A 56 5.12 -15.48 -10.77
C GLY A 56 4.46 -14.12 -10.90
N ARG A 57 4.47 -13.53 -12.11
CA ARG A 57 3.84 -12.23 -12.39
C ARG A 57 2.31 -12.28 -12.25
N ASN A 58 1.67 -13.34 -12.71
CA ASN A 58 0.24 -13.53 -12.52
C ASN A 58 -0.15 -13.69 -11.03
N GLN A 59 0.70 -14.32 -10.21
CA GLN A 59 0.52 -14.38 -8.75
C GLN A 59 0.83 -13.05 -8.05
N ASP A 60 1.38 -12.09 -8.77
CA ASP A 60 1.74 -10.79 -8.24
C ASP A 60 0.83 -9.68 -8.78
N GLN A 61 -0.13 -10.04 -9.63
CA GLN A 61 -1.07 -9.09 -10.20
C GLN A 61 -1.83 -8.34 -9.11
N VAL A 62 -1.93 -7.01 -9.22
CA VAL A 62 -2.59 -6.13 -8.23
C VAL A 62 -4.00 -6.59 -7.91
N VAL A 63 -4.79 -6.91 -8.93
CA VAL A 63 -6.18 -7.36 -8.77
C VAL A 63 -6.26 -8.65 -7.96
N TRP A 64 -5.38 -9.61 -8.26
CA TRP A 64 -5.34 -10.88 -7.53
C TRP A 64 -4.85 -10.71 -6.09
N ARG A 65 -3.81 -9.90 -5.86
CA ARG A 65 -3.32 -9.58 -4.51
C ARG A 65 -4.44 -9.00 -3.64
N TYR A 66 -5.18 -8.03 -4.19
CA TYR A 66 -6.27 -7.37 -3.47
C TYR A 66 -7.42 -8.35 -3.15
N GLU A 67 -7.90 -9.10 -4.14
CA GLU A 67 -9.00 -10.06 -3.95
C GLU A 67 -8.60 -11.17 -2.98
N ARG A 68 -7.39 -11.71 -3.10
CA ARG A 68 -6.85 -12.70 -2.17
C ARG A 68 -6.86 -12.17 -0.75
N GLU A 69 -6.32 -10.97 -0.51
CA GLU A 69 -6.31 -10.37 0.83
C GLU A 69 -7.72 -10.14 1.37
N ARG A 70 -8.65 -9.69 0.53
CA ARG A 70 -10.05 -9.50 0.91
C ARG A 70 -10.68 -10.81 1.35
N ILE A 71 -10.49 -11.88 0.58
CA ILE A 71 -11.03 -13.21 0.87
C ILE A 71 -10.39 -13.79 2.14
N LEU A 72 -9.09 -13.63 2.32
CA LEU A 72 -8.38 -14.08 3.53
C LEU A 72 -8.87 -13.35 4.79
N ARG A 73 -9.08 -12.03 4.72
CA ARG A 73 -9.63 -11.24 5.85
C ARG A 73 -11.08 -11.61 6.18
N ALA A 74 -11.85 -12.05 5.19
CA ALA A 74 -13.23 -12.50 5.37
C ALA A 74 -13.35 -13.96 5.87
N SER A 75 -12.25 -14.72 5.87
CA SER A 75 -12.26 -16.13 6.25
C SER A 75 -12.27 -16.30 7.77
N PRO A 76 -13.09 -17.23 8.32
CA PRO A 76 -13.22 -17.42 9.78
C PRO A 76 -11.96 -17.93 10.46
N HIS A 77 -11.06 -18.57 9.71
CA HIS A 77 -9.72 -18.96 10.15
C HIS A 77 -8.70 -18.42 9.14
N PRO A 78 -8.08 -17.25 9.40
CA PRO A 78 -7.04 -16.73 8.52
C PRO A 78 -5.80 -17.62 8.64
N ASP A 79 -5.58 -18.45 7.62
CA ASP A 79 -4.35 -19.23 7.52
C ASP A 79 -3.16 -18.26 7.31
N PRO A 80 -2.10 -18.29 8.14
CA PRO A 80 -0.93 -17.42 7.97
C PRO A 80 -0.03 -17.87 6.81
N GLY A 81 -0.38 -18.96 6.12
CA GLY A 81 0.42 -19.57 5.06
C GLY A 81 0.14 -18.95 3.69
N PHE A 82 1.19 -18.36 3.10
CA PHE A 82 1.20 -17.94 1.71
C PHE A 82 1.26 -19.16 0.78
N MET A 83 0.22 -19.36 -0.05
CA MET A 83 0.30 -20.31 -1.17
C MET A 83 1.06 -19.67 -2.33
N LEU A 84 2.30 -20.13 -2.53
CA LEU A 84 3.07 -19.84 -3.72
C LEU A 84 3.02 -21.06 -4.63
N TRP A 85 2.67 -20.87 -5.90
CA TRP A 85 2.83 -21.93 -6.89
C TRP A 85 4.14 -21.77 -7.62
N GLU A 86 4.89 -22.85 -7.71
CA GLU A 86 6.18 -22.90 -8.37
C GLU A 86 6.24 -24.09 -9.32
N TYR A 87 7.01 -23.97 -10.38
CA TYR A 87 7.39 -25.13 -11.18
C TYR A 87 8.54 -25.85 -10.47
N ASN A 88 8.37 -27.14 -10.21
CA ASN A 88 9.46 -27.99 -9.73
C ASN A 88 10.50 -28.22 -10.85
N ASP A 89 11.63 -28.84 -10.51
CA ASP A 89 12.71 -29.15 -11.47
C ASP A 89 12.24 -30.04 -12.64
N ASP A 90 11.15 -30.80 -12.47
CA ASP A 90 10.51 -31.62 -13.50
C ASP A 90 9.51 -30.83 -14.39
N GLY A 91 9.38 -29.51 -14.20
CA GLY A 91 8.44 -28.67 -14.95
C GLY A 91 6.97 -28.88 -14.59
N LYS A 92 6.66 -29.53 -13.46
CA LYS A 92 5.31 -29.68 -12.91
C LYS A 92 5.00 -28.53 -11.95
N LEU A 93 3.77 -28.03 -12.02
CA LEU A 93 3.28 -27.00 -11.11
C LEU A 93 2.98 -27.62 -9.73
N VAL A 94 3.65 -27.12 -8.70
CA VAL A 94 3.51 -27.56 -7.30
C VAL A 94 3.18 -26.33 -6.44
N SER A 95 2.35 -26.50 -5.41
CA SER A 95 2.09 -25.46 -4.42
C SER A 95 2.95 -25.69 -3.17
N THR A 96 3.45 -24.63 -2.55
CA THR A 96 3.85 -24.70 -1.13
C THR A 96 2.64 -25.16 -0.31
N LYS A 97 2.82 -26.05 0.67
CA LYS A 97 1.69 -26.63 1.42
C LYS A 97 1.12 -25.65 2.46
N PRO A 98 -0.16 -25.25 2.35
CA PRO A 98 -1.02 -25.08 3.52
C PRO A 98 -2.18 -26.09 3.53
N GLN A 99 -3.02 -26.04 4.57
CA GLN A 99 -4.14 -26.95 4.79
C GLN A 99 -5.12 -26.95 3.60
N SER A 100 -5.85 -28.05 3.39
CA SER A 100 -6.70 -28.24 2.20
C SER A 100 -7.79 -27.18 2.01
N GLU A 101 -8.19 -26.49 3.08
CA GLU A 101 -9.26 -25.49 3.05
C GLU A 101 -8.81 -24.16 2.42
N SER A 102 -7.62 -23.66 2.74
CA SER A 102 -7.07 -22.42 2.15
C SER A 102 -6.77 -22.57 0.66
N ARG A 103 -6.54 -23.81 0.18
CA ARG A 103 -6.36 -24.10 -1.25
C ARG A 103 -7.59 -23.78 -2.10
N GLY A 104 -8.78 -24.18 -1.62
CA GLY A 104 -10.04 -23.91 -2.33
C GLY A 104 -10.40 -22.42 -2.35
N ILE A 105 -10.06 -21.72 -1.27
CA ILE A 105 -10.36 -20.29 -1.08
C ILE A 105 -9.54 -19.41 -2.03
N VAL A 106 -8.22 -19.64 -2.15
CA VAL A 106 -7.35 -18.85 -3.05
C VAL A 106 -7.65 -19.14 -4.52
N ASP A 107 -8.10 -20.36 -4.86
CA ASP A 107 -8.50 -20.69 -6.23
C ASP A 107 -9.74 -19.87 -6.70
N THR A 108 -10.52 -19.28 -5.78
CA THR A 108 -11.64 -18.39 -6.11
C THR A 108 -11.24 -16.93 -6.35
N ALA A 109 -10.03 -16.52 -5.95
CA ALA A 109 -9.56 -15.15 -6.15
C ALA A 109 -9.48 -14.84 -7.65
N GLN A 110 -9.98 -13.67 -8.03
CA GLN A 110 -10.08 -13.28 -9.44
C GLN A 110 -8.79 -12.64 -9.94
N LEU A 111 -8.48 -12.89 -11.20
CA LEU A 111 -7.39 -12.31 -11.96
C LEU A 111 -7.97 -11.51 -13.12
N LEU A 112 -7.39 -10.33 -13.41
CA LEU A 112 -7.69 -9.57 -14.62
C LEU A 112 -7.04 -10.23 -15.84
N MET A 113 -7.86 -10.46 -16.86
CA MET A 113 -7.52 -11.13 -18.11
C MET A 113 -7.93 -10.27 -19.30
N VAL A 114 -7.30 -10.55 -20.44
CA VAL A 114 -7.60 -9.98 -21.74
C VAL A 114 -8.09 -11.08 -22.66
N HIS A 115 -9.26 -10.89 -23.24
CA HIS A 115 -9.85 -11.80 -24.21
C HIS A 115 -10.02 -11.11 -25.55
N GLN A 116 -10.24 -11.89 -26.60
CA GLN A 116 -10.52 -11.35 -27.93
C GLN A 116 -11.96 -11.66 -28.33
N VAL A 117 -12.70 -10.62 -28.70
CA VAL A 117 -13.98 -10.76 -29.40
C VAL A 117 -13.74 -10.56 -30.89
N TRP A 118 -14.31 -11.47 -31.68
CA TRP A 118 -14.32 -11.39 -33.13
C TRP A 118 -15.72 -11.06 -33.59
N ILE A 119 -15.84 -10.02 -34.39
CA ILE A 119 -17.13 -9.52 -34.88
C ILE A 119 -17.01 -9.45 -36.40
N TYR A 120 -17.80 -10.29 -37.07
CA TYR A 120 -17.87 -10.36 -38.52
C TYR A 120 -19.24 -9.90 -38.98
N LEU A 121 -19.26 -9.04 -39.98
CA LEU A 121 -20.46 -8.68 -40.72
C LEU A 121 -20.43 -9.46 -42.03
N VAL A 122 -21.30 -10.46 -42.16
CA VAL A 122 -21.43 -11.27 -43.38
C VAL A 122 -22.78 -11.00 -43.99
N ASP A 123 -22.78 -10.34 -45.15
CA ASP A 123 -23.94 -9.76 -45.82
C ASP A 123 -24.68 -8.79 -44.87
N TYR A 124 -25.65 -9.29 -44.11
CA TYR A 124 -26.43 -8.56 -43.11
C TYR A 124 -26.52 -9.27 -41.76
N THR A 125 -25.77 -10.35 -41.60
CA THR A 125 -25.73 -11.17 -40.39
C THR A 125 -24.50 -10.80 -39.57
N LEU A 126 -24.76 -10.40 -38.33
CA LEU A 126 -23.71 -10.21 -37.34
C LEU A 126 -23.31 -11.56 -36.76
N VAL A 127 -22.07 -11.98 -37.01
CA VAL A 127 -21.46 -13.18 -36.41
C VAL A 127 -20.46 -12.72 -35.36
N VAL A 128 -20.74 -13.01 -34.10
CA VAL A 128 -19.88 -12.65 -32.96
C VAL A 128 -19.34 -13.93 -32.35
N ALA A 129 -18.01 -14.03 -32.21
CA ALA A 129 -17.34 -15.15 -31.58
C ALA A 129 -16.59 -14.70 -30.32
N PHE A 130 -16.99 -15.27 -29.19
CA PHE A 130 -16.43 -15.03 -27.87
C PHE A 130 -16.84 -16.17 -26.90
N PRO A 131 -16.19 -16.30 -25.74
CA PRO A 131 -16.50 -17.33 -24.75
C PRO A 131 -17.93 -17.24 -24.16
N GLU A 132 -18.57 -18.40 -24.00
CA GLU A 132 -19.98 -18.52 -23.55
C GLU A 132 -20.24 -17.94 -22.15
N ASN A 133 -19.24 -17.93 -21.27
CA ASN A 133 -19.34 -17.36 -19.93
C ASN A 133 -19.66 -15.85 -19.93
N VAL A 134 -19.37 -15.14 -21.03
CA VAL A 134 -19.66 -13.71 -21.19
C VAL A 134 -21.10 -13.46 -21.67
N LEU A 135 -21.79 -14.46 -22.24
CA LEU A 135 -23.17 -14.31 -22.72
C LEU A 135 -24.18 -14.02 -21.58
N LYS A 136 -23.87 -14.40 -20.35
CA LYS A 136 -24.73 -14.19 -19.18
C LYS A 136 -24.75 -12.73 -18.69
N GLU A 137 -23.98 -11.86 -19.32
CA GLU A 137 -23.95 -10.45 -18.98
C GLU A 137 -25.11 -9.73 -19.63
N GLY A 138 -26.05 -9.21 -18.83
CA GLY A 138 -27.28 -8.60 -19.35
C GLY A 138 -27.06 -7.46 -20.34
N SER A 139 -25.91 -6.77 -20.34
CA SER A 139 -25.55 -5.77 -21.35
C SER A 139 -25.13 -6.39 -22.69
N VAL A 140 -24.35 -7.47 -22.66
CA VAL A 140 -23.92 -8.24 -23.85
C VAL A 140 -25.11 -9.02 -24.39
N GLU A 141 -25.88 -9.68 -23.53
CA GLU A 141 -27.12 -10.36 -23.88
C GLU A 141 -28.14 -9.37 -24.46
N ALA A 142 -28.34 -8.20 -23.85
CA ALA A 142 -29.23 -7.19 -24.41
C ALA A 142 -28.74 -6.66 -25.76
N ALA A 143 -27.43 -6.40 -25.91
CA ALA A 143 -26.85 -5.97 -27.17
C ALA A 143 -27.02 -7.02 -28.29
N LEU A 144 -26.86 -8.30 -27.96
CA LEU A 144 -27.05 -9.41 -28.89
C LEU A 144 -28.53 -9.72 -29.14
N SER A 145 -29.40 -9.49 -28.17
CA SER A 145 -30.85 -9.73 -28.26
C SER A 145 -31.61 -8.57 -28.90
N MET A 146 -30.94 -7.45 -29.23
CA MET A 146 -31.51 -6.43 -30.09
C MET A 146 -31.78 -7.03 -31.48
N GLY A 147 -33.01 -7.50 -31.68
CA GLY A 147 -33.50 -8.08 -32.93
C GLY A 147 -34.97 -7.75 -33.18
N GLY A 148 -35.23 -7.15 -34.33
CA GLY A 148 -36.51 -6.98 -34.99
C GLY A 148 -36.33 -7.35 -36.48
N SER A 149 -37.40 -7.79 -37.13
CA SER A 149 -37.38 -8.64 -38.34
C SER A 149 -36.88 -8.03 -39.66
N ASP A 150 -36.41 -6.78 -39.75
CA ASP A 150 -36.13 -6.16 -41.07
C ASP A 150 -34.93 -5.19 -41.10
N LEU A 151 -34.24 -5.22 -42.26
CA LEU A 151 -33.37 -4.24 -42.92
C LEU A 151 -32.08 -3.72 -42.22
N GLU A 152 -30.98 -3.75 -43.01
CA GLU A 152 -29.70 -2.99 -42.96
C GLU A 152 -29.40 -2.09 -41.73
N PRO A 153 -30.15 -1.02 -41.42
CA PRO A 153 -29.89 -0.14 -40.28
C PRO A 153 -29.87 -0.83 -38.91
N LEU A 154 -30.59 -1.95 -38.74
CA LEU A 154 -30.62 -2.68 -37.48
C LEU A 154 -29.28 -3.41 -37.19
N THR A 155 -28.56 -3.82 -38.24
CA THR A 155 -27.30 -4.56 -38.11
C THR A 155 -26.15 -3.66 -37.67
N VAL A 156 -26.09 -2.41 -38.15
CA VAL A 156 -25.13 -1.40 -37.69
C VAL A 156 -25.34 -1.08 -36.22
N LYS A 157 -26.60 -0.86 -35.83
CA LYS A 157 -26.97 -0.59 -34.44
C LYS A 157 -26.57 -1.76 -33.54
N ARG A 158 -26.88 -3.00 -33.93
CA ARG A 158 -26.49 -4.19 -33.18
C ARG A 158 -24.97 -4.34 -33.05
N THR A 159 -24.23 -4.07 -34.12
CA THR A 159 -22.76 -4.08 -34.14
C THR A 159 -22.21 -3.07 -33.13
N LEU A 160 -22.66 -1.82 -33.21
CA LEU A 160 -22.21 -0.75 -32.32
C LEU A 160 -22.49 -1.04 -30.85
N TYR A 161 -23.70 -1.49 -30.53
CA TYR A 161 -24.06 -1.81 -29.14
C TYR A 161 -23.27 -3.00 -28.61
N THR A 162 -22.97 -4.00 -29.46
CA THR A 162 -22.12 -5.13 -29.10
C THR A 162 -20.71 -4.63 -28.78
N PHE A 163 -20.10 -3.82 -29.65
CA PHE A 163 -18.80 -3.20 -29.39
C PHE A 163 -18.79 -2.37 -28.11
N SER A 164 -19.78 -1.49 -27.90
CA SER A 164 -19.90 -0.70 -26.67
C SER A 164 -20.00 -1.58 -25.43
N ALA A 165 -20.71 -2.71 -25.49
CA ALA A 165 -20.86 -3.61 -24.36
C ALA A 165 -19.51 -4.22 -23.94
N PHE A 166 -18.72 -4.71 -24.90
CA PHE A 166 -17.39 -5.26 -24.63
C PHE A 166 -16.38 -4.20 -24.14
N ILE A 167 -16.45 -2.97 -24.65
CA ILE A 167 -15.62 -1.86 -24.18
C ILE A 167 -15.91 -1.54 -22.70
N ASN A 168 -17.18 -1.54 -22.31
CA ASN A 168 -17.61 -1.15 -20.97
C ASN A 168 -17.26 -2.17 -19.87
N LEU A 169 -16.80 -3.38 -20.22
CA LEU A 169 -16.52 -4.45 -19.25
C LEU A 169 -15.44 -4.08 -18.22
N LEU A 170 -14.50 -3.20 -18.57
CA LEU A 170 -13.47 -2.75 -17.63
C LEU A 170 -14.09 -2.05 -16.39
N GLU A 171 -15.15 -1.25 -16.55
CA GLU A 171 -15.77 -0.53 -15.43
C GLU A 171 -16.98 -1.27 -14.85
N MET A 172 -17.57 -2.23 -15.58
CA MET A 172 -18.78 -2.96 -15.18
C MET A 172 -18.52 -4.18 -14.27
N SER A 173 -17.30 -4.40 -13.79
CA SER A 173 -16.76 -5.69 -13.28
C SER A 173 -17.42 -6.36 -12.06
N VAL A 174 -18.64 -5.98 -11.69
CA VAL A 174 -19.48 -6.75 -10.76
C VAL A 174 -19.79 -8.16 -11.29
N LEU A 175 -19.72 -8.37 -12.62
CA LEU A 175 -20.08 -9.64 -13.28
C LEU A 175 -18.94 -10.65 -13.45
N SER A 176 -17.69 -10.26 -13.17
CA SER A 176 -16.53 -11.12 -13.39
C SER A 176 -16.00 -11.76 -12.08
N GLY A 177 -16.82 -11.76 -11.03
CA GLY A 177 -16.48 -12.24 -9.69
C GLY A 177 -15.65 -11.25 -8.85
N LEU A 178 -15.35 -10.06 -9.38
CA LEU A 178 -14.66 -8.99 -8.66
C LEU A 178 -15.64 -8.23 -7.77
N SER A 179 -15.17 -7.81 -6.60
CA SER A 179 -15.98 -7.02 -5.66
C SER A 179 -16.26 -5.59 -6.13
N GLU A 180 -15.33 -4.99 -6.88
CA GLU A 180 -15.36 -3.60 -7.35
C GLU A 180 -14.67 -3.46 -8.72
N SER A 181 -14.80 -2.28 -9.35
CA SER A 181 -14.12 -2.02 -10.63
C SER A 181 -12.60 -2.16 -10.51
N PRO A 182 -11.87 -2.74 -11.48
CA PRO A 182 -10.44 -2.96 -11.37
C PRO A 182 -9.71 -1.65 -11.08
N LEU A 183 -10.08 -0.55 -11.74
CA LEU A 183 -9.50 0.77 -11.50
C LEU A 183 -9.74 1.30 -10.06
N ARG A 184 -10.81 0.86 -9.37
CA ARG A 184 -10.98 1.13 -7.92
C ARG A 184 -10.00 0.30 -7.09
N LEU A 185 -9.76 -0.96 -7.46
CA LEU A 185 -8.79 -1.83 -6.77
C LEU A 185 -7.37 -1.25 -6.87
N PHE A 186 -6.97 -0.76 -8.05
CA PHE A 186 -5.71 -0.04 -8.24
C PHE A 186 -5.63 1.21 -7.35
N GLN A 187 -6.68 2.04 -7.34
CA GLN A 187 -6.74 3.23 -6.48
C GLN A 187 -6.53 2.86 -5.00
N LYS A 188 -7.23 1.84 -4.50
CA LYS A 188 -7.08 1.39 -3.12
C LYS A 188 -5.70 0.81 -2.82
N SER A 189 -5.10 0.12 -3.78
CA SER A 189 -3.75 -0.43 -3.64
C SER A 189 -2.71 0.69 -3.52
N ILE A 190 -2.81 1.75 -4.33
CA ILE A 190 -1.95 2.95 -4.24
C ILE A 190 -2.09 3.62 -2.87
N VAL A 191 -3.32 3.82 -2.40
CA VAL A 191 -3.59 4.40 -1.08
C VAL A 191 -3.02 3.50 0.03
N GLY A 192 -3.20 2.19 -0.07
CA GLY A 192 -2.67 1.22 0.89
C GLY A 192 -1.15 1.28 1.00
N VAL A 193 -0.42 1.38 -0.11
CA VAL A 193 1.04 1.55 -0.09
C VAL A 193 1.41 2.89 0.56
N ALA A 194 0.73 3.98 0.22
CA ALA A 194 1.00 5.29 0.82
C ALA A 194 0.79 5.28 2.35
N GLU A 195 -0.28 4.64 2.83
CA GLU A 195 -0.55 4.47 4.26
C GLU A 195 0.51 3.61 4.96
N GLN A 196 0.96 2.52 4.34
CA GLN A 196 2.02 1.67 4.87
C GLN A 196 3.36 2.43 4.99
N VAL A 197 3.71 3.23 3.99
CA VAL A 197 4.91 4.07 4.01
C VAL A 197 4.83 5.13 5.12
N GLU A 198 3.66 5.75 5.33
CA GLU A 198 3.46 6.70 6.42
C GLU A 198 3.49 6.01 7.80
N ALA A 199 2.89 4.83 7.91
CA ALA A 199 2.93 4.01 9.12
C ALA A 199 4.37 3.60 9.48
N TYR A 200 5.18 3.24 8.47
CA TYR A 200 6.59 2.94 8.63
C TYR A 200 7.38 4.14 9.20
N PHE A 201 7.01 5.37 8.82
CA PHE A 201 7.60 6.58 9.42
C PHE A 201 7.17 6.76 10.89
N LYS A 202 5.90 6.48 11.22
CA LYS A 202 5.33 6.69 12.56
C LYS A 202 5.68 5.60 13.58
N GLY A 203 5.84 4.35 13.15
CA GLY A 203 5.97 3.20 14.03
C GLY A 203 7.12 2.28 13.64
N GLN A 204 8.27 2.41 14.31
CA GLN A 204 9.22 1.33 14.58
C GLN A 204 10.34 1.82 15.50
N SER A 205 10.77 0.96 16.43
CA SER A 205 11.94 1.13 17.29
C SER A 205 13.22 1.19 16.42
N PRO A 206 14.28 1.90 16.84
CA PRO A 206 15.57 1.95 16.13
C PRO A 206 16.23 0.58 15.86
N GLU A 207 15.77 -0.50 16.49
CA GLU A 207 16.38 -1.83 16.47
C GLU A 207 16.12 -2.63 15.18
N ASP A 208 15.24 -2.15 14.28
CA ASP A 208 14.75 -2.90 13.12
C ASP A 208 15.28 -2.35 11.77
N GLN A 209 16.60 -2.13 11.67
CA GLN A 209 17.23 -1.62 10.43
C GLN A 209 17.26 -2.65 9.28
N VAL A 210 17.26 -3.95 9.58
CA VAL A 210 17.29 -5.03 8.57
C VAL A 210 15.89 -5.28 7.98
N THR A 211 14.86 -5.22 8.82
CA THR A 211 13.45 -5.25 8.41
C THR A 211 13.10 -4.02 7.59
N ALA A 212 13.59 -2.83 7.98
CA ALA A 212 13.44 -1.59 7.21
C ALA A 212 13.89 -1.65 5.74
N ALA A 213 15.01 -2.30 5.44
CA ALA A 213 15.49 -2.45 4.05
C ALA A 213 14.65 -3.43 3.23
N THR A 214 14.08 -4.43 3.89
CA THR A 214 13.18 -5.41 3.26
C THR A 214 11.82 -4.77 2.95
N ASP A 215 11.30 -3.97 3.89
CA ASP A 215 10.06 -3.22 3.75
C ASP A 215 10.17 -2.16 2.63
N GLU A 216 11.29 -1.44 2.53
CA GLU A 216 11.57 -0.48 1.45
C GLU A 216 11.50 -1.14 0.07
N LYS A 217 12.19 -2.26 -0.10
CA LYS A 217 12.20 -3.00 -1.34
C LYS A 217 10.80 -3.47 -1.70
N GLU A 218 10.02 -3.89 -0.71
CA GLU A 218 8.65 -4.35 -0.91
C GLU A 218 7.70 -3.22 -1.34
N TYR A 219 7.75 -2.05 -0.70
CA TYR A 219 6.95 -0.90 -1.11
C TYR A 219 7.29 -0.46 -2.54
N PHE A 220 8.58 -0.42 -2.88
CA PHE A 220 9.02 -0.06 -4.21
C PHE A 220 8.58 -1.09 -5.26
N ARG A 221 8.65 -2.38 -4.92
CA ARG A 221 8.18 -3.47 -5.77
C ARG A 221 6.68 -3.32 -6.05
N ILE A 222 5.85 -3.23 -5.00
CA ILE A 222 4.39 -3.13 -5.13
C ILE A 222 3.98 -1.92 -5.98
N ILE A 223 4.56 -0.73 -5.73
CA ILE A 223 4.21 0.46 -6.51
C ILE A 223 4.71 0.39 -7.96
N SER A 224 5.86 -0.25 -8.19
CA SER A 224 6.36 -0.50 -9.54
C SER A 224 5.45 -1.45 -10.31
N ASP A 225 4.99 -2.53 -9.69
CA ASP A 225 4.05 -3.49 -10.29
C ASP A 225 2.73 -2.78 -10.65
N ILE A 226 2.21 -1.94 -9.75
CA ILE A 226 1.00 -1.12 -9.99
C ILE A 226 1.15 -0.30 -11.27
N ARG A 227 2.28 0.41 -11.44
CA ARG A 227 2.52 1.26 -12.62
C ARG A 227 2.68 0.45 -13.89
N GLU A 228 3.40 -0.66 -13.81
CA GLU A 228 3.59 -1.56 -14.95
C GLU A 228 2.24 -2.15 -15.41
N GLU A 229 1.41 -2.63 -14.49
CA GLU A 229 0.08 -3.15 -14.79
C GLU A 229 -0.88 -2.07 -15.31
N LEU A 230 -0.86 -0.86 -14.76
CA LEU A 230 -1.63 0.27 -15.30
C LEU A 230 -1.22 0.59 -16.74
N SER A 231 0.08 0.53 -17.05
CA SER A 231 0.59 0.69 -18.41
C SER A 231 0.12 -0.42 -19.35
N MET A 232 0.08 -1.68 -18.87
CA MET A 232 -0.47 -2.79 -19.64
C MET A 232 -1.97 -2.61 -19.93
N ILE A 233 -2.77 -2.21 -18.94
CA ILE A 233 -4.20 -1.90 -19.12
C ILE A 233 -4.37 -0.74 -20.11
N LEU A 234 -3.55 0.31 -20.00
CA LEU A 234 -3.56 1.43 -20.93
C LEU A 234 -3.29 0.98 -22.37
N SER A 235 -2.32 0.09 -22.58
CA SER A 235 -2.00 -0.46 -23.90
C SER A 235 -3.19 -1.19 -24.51
N VAL A 236 -3.90 -2.01 -23.73
CA VAL A 236 -5.11 -2.71 -24.18
C VAL A 236 -6.23 -1.72 -24.50
N ALA A 237 -6.42 -0.69 -23.67
CA ALA A 237 -7.43 0.36 -23.91
C ALA A 237 -7.14 1.15 -25.21
N HIS A 238 -5.87 1.44 -25.50
CA HIS A 238 -5.49 2.08 -26.76
C HIS A 238 -5.77 1.18 -27.98
N GLN A 239 -5.58 -0.13 -27.86
CA GLN A 239 -5.96 -1.07 -28.92
C GLN A 239 -7.48 -1.14 -29.12
N GLN A 240 -8.26 -1.01 -28.04
CA GLN A 240 -9.73 -0.87 -28.16
C GLN A 240 -10.11 0.41 -28.90
N GLU A 241 -9.43 1.52 -28.60
CA GLU A 241 -9.61 2.80 -29.28
C GLU A 241 -9.24 2.71 -30.77
N GLU A 242 -8.10 2.11 -31.11
CA GLU A 242 -7.68 1.92 -32.51
C GLU A 242 -8.71 1.13 -33.32
N VAL A 243 -9.18 -0.01 -32.79
CA VAL A 243 -10.21 -0.83 -33.45
C VAL A 243 -11.54 -0.09 -33.53
N TRP A 244 -11.86 0.74 -32.53
CA TRP A 244 -13.06 1.56 -32.53
C TRP A 244 -13.01 2.67 -33.59
N GLU A 245 -11.88 3.36 -33.74
CA GLU A 245 -11.68 4.37 -34.80
C GLU A 245 -11.77 3.74 -36.20
N GLU A 246 -11.19 2.56 -36.39
CA GLU A 246 -11.31 1.81 -37.64
C GLU A 246 -12.77 1.47 -37.94
N LEU A 247 -13.51 0.94 -36.96
CA LEU A 247 -14.94 0.64 -37.10
C LEU A 247 -15.74 1.89 -37.47
N LYS A 248 -15.50 3.02 -36.78
CA LYS A 248 -16.18 4.29 -37.10
C LYS A 248 -15.92 4.71 -38.53
N THR A 249 -14.67 4.62 -38.98
CA THR A 249 -14.28 4.98 -40.36
C THR A 249 -14.98 4.08 -41.37
N GLN A 250 -14.99 2.76 -41.14
CA GLN A 250 -15.65 1.81 -42.03
C GLN A 250 -17.18 2.03 -42.08
N LEU A 251 -17.82 2.25 -40.93
CA LEU A 251 -19.25 2.53 -40.87
C LEU A 251 -19.62 3.83 -41.58
N GLN A 252 -18.80 4.89 -41.45
CA GLN A 252 -18.99 6.15 -42.17
C GLN A 252 -18.87 5.98 -43.69
N LEU A 253 -17.93 5.15 -44.16
CA LEU A 253 -17.76 4.87 -45.58
C LEU A 253 -18.92 4.04 -46.16
N LEU A 254 -19.41 3.06 -45.39
CA LEU A 254 -20.50 2.17 -45.82
C LEU A 254 -21.87 2.87 -45.80
N TYR A 255 -22.10 3.80 -44.87
CA TYR A 255 -23.40 4.45 -44.64
C TYR A 255 -23.37 5.96 -44.90
N TYR A 256 -22.79 6.37 -46.03
CA TYR A 256 -22.62 7.77 -46.49
C TYR A 256 -23.92 8.64 -46.49
N ILE A 257 -25.10 8.03 -46.37
CA ILE A 257 -26.40 8.69 -46.47
C ILE A 257 -27.19 8.44 -45.18
N ASP A 258 -27.29 9.49 -44.35
CA ASP A 258 -28.21 9.62 -43.21
C ASP A 258 -28.04 8.58 -42.08
N ILE A 259 -26.88 8.61 -41.41
CA ILE A 259 -26.67 7.87 -40.16
C ILE A 259 -27.69 8.37 -39.13
N ASP A 260 -28.52 7.46 -38.61
CA ASP A 260 -29.48 7.75 -37.56
C ASP A 260 -28.84 8.54 -36.40
N SER A 261 -29.54 9.57 -35.94
CA SER A 261 -29.14 10.38 -34.79
C SER A 261 -28.83 9.53 -33.54
N ASP A 262 -29.54 8.42 -33.32
CA ASP A 262 -29.30 7.49 -32.21
C ASP A 262 -27.96 6.76 -32.37
N VAL A 263 -27.61 6.36 -33.60
CA VAL A 263 -26.32 5.74 -33.93
C VAL A 263 -25.17 6.71 -33.69
N THR A 264 -25.31 7.95 -34.14
CA THR A 264 -24.30 8.99 -33.95
C THR A 264 -24.12 9.33 -32.47
N GLN A 265 -25.23 9.45 -31.71
CA GLN A 265 -25.19 9.67 -30.27
C GLN A 265 -24.54 8.50 -29.52
N ARG A 266 -24.80 7.26 -29.95
CA ARG A 266 -24.16 6.09 -29.33
C ARG A 266 -22.68 6.01 -29.65
N MET A 267 -22.28 6.37 -30.87
CA MET A 267 -20.88 6.43 -31.28
C MET A 267 -20.10 7.47 -30.46
N SER A 268 -20.67 8.65 -30.26
CA SER A 268 -20.04 9.68 -29.40
C SER A 268 -19.98 9.23 -27.94
N ALA A 269 -21.07 8.67 -27.40
CA ALA A 269 -21.10 8.14 -26.04
C ALA A 269 -20.03 7.06 -25.82
N THR A 270 -19.86 6.12 -26.76
CA THR A 270 -18.85 5.05 -26.67
C THR A 270 -17.43 5.61 -26.75
N THR A 271 -17.22 6.64 -27.58
CA THR A 271 -15.93 7.35 -27.64
C THR A 271 -15.62 8.03 -26.30
N ASP A 272 -16.59 8.69 -25.69
CA ASP A 272 -16.44 9.27 -24.34
C ASP A 272 -16.17 8.20 -23.28
N TYR A 273 -16.79 7.01 -23.41
CA TYR A 273 -16.56 5.88 -22.54
C TYR A 273 -15.18 5.25 -22.70
N LEU A 274 -14.53 5.32 -23.86
CA LEU A 274 -13.14 4.91 -24.03
C LEU A 274 -12.17 5.93 -23.41
N GLN A 275 -12.43 7.22 -23.62
CA GLN A 275 -11.56 8.28 -23.11
C GLN A 275 -11.56 8.41 -21.59
N LYS A 276 -12.70 8.12 -20.94
CA LYS A 276 -12.85 8.27 -19.47
C LYS A 276 -11.91 7.32 -18.69
N PRO A 277 -11.92 5.99 -18.91
CA PRO A 277 -10.97 5.05 -18.31
C PRO A 277 -9.53 5.38 -18.64
N THR A 278 -9.19 5.75 -19.88
CA THR A 278 -7.83 6.15 -20.28
C THR A 278 -7.33 7.33 -19.44
N LYS A 279 -8.10 8.42 -19.35
CA LYS A 279 -7.77 9.57 -18.49
C LYS A 279 -7.68 9.20 -17.02
N ARG A 280 -8.48 8.23 -16.57
CA ARG A 280 -8.45 7.74 -15.19
C ARG A 280 -7.20 6.92 -14.91
N ILE A 281 -6.79 6.05 -15.82
CA ILE A 281 -5.54 5.27 -15.73
C ILE A 281 -4.33 6.20 -15.66
N GLU A 282 -4.27 7.23 -16.50
CA GLU A 282 -3.20 8.24 -16.44
C GLU A 282 -3.14 8.99 -15.12
N ARG A 283 -4.30 9.30 -14.52
CA ARG A 283 -4.34 9.92 -13.17
C ARG A 283 -3.81 8.97 -12.11
N LEU A 284 -4.18 7.69 -12.17
CA LEU A 284 -3.70 6.66 -11.25
C LEU A 284 -2.20 6.43 -11.39
N ASP A 285 -1.65 6.43 -12.62
CA ASP A 285 -0.20 6.32 -12.82
C ASP A 285 0.54 7.54 -12.23
N LYS A 286 0.02 8.76 -12.42
CA LYS A 286 0.58 9.96 -11.77
C LYS A 286 0.51 9.90 -10.24
N ASP A 287 -0.58 9.37 -9.69
CA ASP A 287 -0.71 9.20 -8.24
C ASP A 287 0.30 8.16 -7.73
N ALA A 288 0.47 7.04 -8.44
CA ALA A 288 1.45 6.02 -8.14
C ALA A 288 2.89 6.53 -8.26
N GLU A 289 3.18 7.34 -9.28
CA GLU A 289 4.49 8.00 -9.46
C GLU A 289 4.81 8.92 -8.27
N ARG A 290 3.84 9.69 -7.78
CA ARG A 290 4.04 10.52 -6.59
C ARG A 290 4.37 9.67 -5.36
N VAL A 291 3.65 8.57 -5.15
CA VAL A 291 3.95 7.65 -4.04
C VAL A 291 5.34 7.05 -4.20
N GLN A 292 5.70 6.57 -5.40
CA GLN A 292 7.02 6.02 -5.70
C GLN A 292 8.14 7.04 -5.44
N ALA A 293 7.94 8.32 -5.76
CA ALA A 293 8.89 9.39 -5.50
C ALA A 293 8.98 9.78 -4.02
N LEU A 294 7.90 9.60 -3.25
CA LEU A 294 7.85 9.87 -1.80
C LEU A 294 8.54 8.78 -0.97
N ILE A 295 8.50 7.52 -1.41
CA ILE A 295 9.16 6.38 -0.73
C ILE A 295 10.62 6.73 -0.35
N PRO A 296 11.54 7.02 -1.29
CA PRO A 296 12.94 7.28 -0.94
C PRO A 296 13.10 8.50 -0.01
N GLN A 297 12.27 9.54 -0.17
CA GLN A 297 12.35 10.74 0.66
C GLN A 297 11.99 10.47 2.12
N ILE A 298 10.91 9.72 2.36
CA ILE A 298 10.46 9.37 3.71
C ILE A 298 11.48 8.43 4.37
N LEU A 299 12.07 7.52 3.59
CA LEU A 299 13.08 6.59 4.07
C LEU A 299 14.38 7.30 4.47
N ASP A 300 14.87 8.20 3.62
CA ASP A 300 16.06 9.00 3.93
C ASP A 300 15.82 9.94 5.12
N LEU A 301 14.62 10.51 5.24
CA LEU A 301 14.24 11.30 6.39
C LEU A 301 14.29 10.48 7.69
N LYS A 302 13.78 9.24 7.67
CA LYS A 302 13.85 8.34 8.84
C LYS A 302 15.29 7.96 9.18
N ARG A 303 16.12 7.59 8.20
CA ARG A 303 17.55 7.29 8.41
C ARG A 303 18.28 8.47 9.04
N SER A 304 18.05 9.68 8.52
CA SER A 304 18.62 10.91 9.07
C SER A 304 18.16 11.17 10.52
N TYR A 305 16.86 10.98 10.79
CA TYR A 305 16.31 11.12 12.14
C TYR A 305 16.91 10.11 13.14
N VAL A 306 17.05 8.84 12.75
CA VAL A 306 17.67 7.78 13.58
C VAL A 306 19.14 8.12 13.84
N ALA A 307 19.90 8.50 12.82
CA ALA A 307 21.31 8.88 12.96
C ALA A 307 21.48 10.09 13.90
N MET A 308 20.62 11.11 13.79
CA MET A 308 20.63 12.27 14.70
C MET A 308 20.32 11.85 16.15
N LYS A 309 19.35 10.95 16.34
CA LYS A 309 18.97 10.44 17.66
C LYS A 309 20.11 9.63 18.28
N GLU A 310 20.72 8.71 17.53
CA GLU A 310 21.88 7.93 17.98
C GLU A 310 23.08 8.80 18.35
N SER A 311 23.37 9.83 17.55
CA SER A 311 24.41 10.81 17.85
C SER A 311 24.14 11.55 19.16
N HIS A 312 22.88 11.97 19.39
CA HIS A 312 22.50 12.62 20.65
C HIS A 312 22.67 11.69 21.86
N TRP A 313 22.21 10.44 21.77
CA TRP A 313 22.40 9.47 22.85
C TRP A 313 23.86 9.13 23.08
N THR A 314 24.66 9.00 22.02
CA THR A 314 26.11 8.76 22.12
C THR A 314 26.80 9.93 22.81
N ALA A 315 26.42 11.17 22.49
CA ALA A 315 26.94 12.36 23.16
C ALA A 315 26.56 12.38 24.64
N VAL A 316 25.30 12.11 24.98
CA VAL A 316 24.84 12.06 26.37
C VAL A 316 25.55 10.96 27.16
N THR A 317 25.66 9.76 26.59
CA THR A 317 26.40 8.62 27.19
C THR A 317 27.88 8.95 27.36
N GLY A 318 28.51 9.60 26.38
CA GLY A 318 29.90 10.04 26.48
C GLY A 318 30.12 11.02 27.63
N VAL A 319 29.20 11.97 27.83
CA VAL A 319 29.23 12.90 28.97
C VAL A 319 29.03 12.16 30.29
N ALA A 320 28.12 11.20 30.35
CA ALA A 320 27.88 10.39 31.55
C ALA A 320 29.11 9.54 31.93
N ILE A 321 29.75 8.89 30.96
CA ILE A 321 30.99 8.12 31.16
C ILE A 321 32.12 9.03 31.63
N LEU A 322 32.25 10.24 31.07
CA LEU A 322 33.23 11.21 31.54
C LEU A 322 32.96 11.61 33.00
N GLY A 323 31.71 11.89 33.36
CA GLY A 323 31.34 12.18 34.75
C GLY A 323 31.66 11.02 35.71
N PHE A 324 31.31 9.79 35.34
CA PHE A 324 31.60 8.60 36.14
C PHE A 324 33.09 8.33 36.29
N THR A 325 33.88 8.49 35.23
CA THR A 325 35.34 8.30 35.30
C THR A 325 36.01 9.32 36.20
N VAL A 326 35.58 10.59 36.18
CA VAL A 326 36.07 11.64 37.11
C VAL A 326 35.79 11.26 38.56
N VAL A 327 34.56 10.83 38.88
CA VAL A 327 34.19 10.39 40.24
C VAL A 327 35.02 9.18 40.65
N THR A 328 35.16 8.18 39.79
CA THR A 328 35.91 6.95 40.08
C THR A 328 37.40 7.24 40.33
N ILE A 329 38.03 8.08 39.50
CA ILE A 329 39.45 8.47 39.68
C ILE A 329 39.70 9.14 41.04
N ILE A 330 38.74 9.91 41.56
CA ILE A 330 38.87 10.60 42.85
C ILE A 330 38.54 9.66 44.02
N PHE A 331 37.42 8.93 43.95
CA PHE A 331 36.89 8.18 45.08
C PHE A 331 37.54 6.80 45.26
N THR A 332 37.99 6.14 44.19
CA THR A 332 38.59 4.79 44.30
C THR A 332 39.91 4.78 45.08
N PRO A 333 40.88 5.69 44.84
CA PRO A 333 42.09 5.76 45.66
C PRO A 333 41.78 6.23 47.10
N LEU A 334 40.82 7.14 47.27
CA LEU A 334 40.41 7.60 48.59
C LEU A 334 39.82 6.44 49.44
N LEU A 335 38.98 5.60 48.83
CA LEU A 335 38.43 4.39 49.47
C LEU A 335 39.53 3.40 49.85
N PHE A 336 40.57 3.26 49.03
CA PHE A 336 41.73 2.45 49.36
C PHE A 336 42.45 2.95 50.62
N VAL A 337 42.67 4.26 50.74
CA VAL A 337 43.27 4.86 51.95
C VAL A 337 42.40 4.62 53.18
N VAL A 338 41.08 4.79 53.07
CA VAL A 338 40.14 4.52 54.17
C VAL A 338 40.18 3.04 54.58
N ALA A 339 40.23 2.12 53.61
CA ALA A 339 40.35 0.69 53.88
C ALA A 339 41.68 0.36 54.58
N LEU A 340 42.80 0.98 54.16
CA LEU A 340 44.12 0.80 54.76
C LEU A 340 44.17 1.30 56.21
N LEU A 341 43.45 2.40 56.51
CA LEU A 341 43.29 2.95 57.85
C LEU A 341 42.32 2.15 58.74
N ALA A 342 41.40 1.40 58.14
CA ALA A 342 40.43 0.57 58.86
C ALA A 342 41.01 -0.79 59.30
N VAL A 343 42.17 -1.20 58.79
CA VAL A 343 42.86 -2.42 59.24
C VAL A 343 43.38 -2.19 60.67
N PRO A 344 42.97 -3.02 61.66
CA PRO A 344 43.45 -2.88 63.03
C PRO A 344 44.96 -3.08 63.09
N GLY A 345 45.65 -2.16 63.78
CA GLY A 345 47.11 -2.07 63.84
C GLY A 345 47.80 -3.32 64.40
N ASP A 346 47.07 -4.20 65.08
CA ASP A 346 47.64 -5.34 65.80
C ASP A 346 47.95 -6.55 64.90
N THR A 347 47.34 -6.64 63.71
CA THR A 347 47.52 -7.77 62.77
C THR A 347 48.61 -7.57 61.71
N LEU A 348 49.20 -6.38 61.62
CA LEU A 348 50.34 -6.07 60.74
C LEU A 348 51.69 -6.08 61.50
N LEU A 349 51.70 -6.58 62.74
CA LEU A 349 52.82 -6.47 63.68
C LEU A 349 53.40 -7.85 64.06
N MET A 350 54.48 -8.24 63.40
CA MET A 350 55.59 -8.89 64.08
C MET A 350 56.90 -8.19 63.66
N GLY A 351 57.28 -7.16 64.42
CA GLY A 351 58.54 -6.45 64.17
C GLY A 351 58.72 -5.19 65.01
N LYS A 352 59.21 -5.36 66.24
CA LYS A 352 59.52 -4.34 67.23
C LYS A 352 60.57 -3.34 66.70
N HIS A 353 60.15 -2.18 66.18
CA HIS A 353 60.90 -0.91 66.17
C HIS A 353 59.98 0.27 65.83
N ASP A 354 59.76 1.11 66.82
CA ASP A 354 58.66 2.07 67.01
C ASP A 354 58.70 3.34 66.12
N HIS A 355 59.54 3.37 65.08
CA HIS A 355 59.74 4.57 64.23
C HIS A 355 59.56 4.30 62.72
N LYS A 356 59.59 3.02 62.31
CA LYS A 356 59.42 2.64 60.89
C LYS A 356 57.94 2.55 60.49
N HIS A 357 57.04 2.21 61.41
CA HIS A 357 55.60 2.08 61.13
C HIS A 357 54.95 3.43 60.78
N TRP A 358 55.20 4.45 61.60
CA TRP A 358 54.74 5.82 61.34
C TRP A 358 55.30 6.37 60.03
N PHE A 359 56.53 5.99 59.66
CA PHE A 359 57.15 6.38 58.40
C PHE A 359 56.52 5.67 57.21
N ILE A 360 56.26 4.36 57.28
CA ILE A 360 55.60 3.60 56.21
C ILE A 360 54.19 4.14 55.98
N THR A 361 53.37 4.30 57.03
CA THR A 361 52.02 4.86 56.90
C THR A 361 52.03 6.27 56.30
N LYS A 362 52.97 7.14 56.71
CA LYS A 362 53.12 8.47 56.11
C LYS A 362 53.54 8.43 54.65
N VAL A 363 54.47 7.55 54.29
CA VAL A 363 54.95 7.41 52.90
C VAL A 363 53.83 6.87 52.02
N THR A 364 53.09 5.85 52.46
CA THR A 364 51.98 5.27 51.69
C THR A 364 50.84 6.28 51.49
N VAL A 365 50.48 7.04 52.53
CA VAL A 365 49.49 8.11 52.43
C VAL A 365 49.98 9.23 51.51
N ALA A 366 51.24 9.67 51.64
CA ALA A 366 51.81 10.71 50.81
C ALA A 366 51.90 10.30 49.33
N THR A 367 52.28 9.05 49.03
CA THR A 367 52.32 8.55 47.65
C THR A 367 50.94 8.51 47.02
N GLU A 368 49.89 8.16 47.77
CA GLU A 368 48.51 8.16 47.27
C GLU A 368 47.96 9.58 47.04
N PHE A 369 48.32 10.54 47.89
CA PHE A 369 47.96 11.94 47.65
C PHE A 369 48.66 12.53 46.43
N VAL A 370 49.91 12.13 46.17
CA VAL A 370 50.66 12.56 44.98
C VAL A 370 50.07 11.93 43.72
N THR A 371 49.74 10.64 43.72
CA THR A 371 49.08 10.00 42.57
C THR A 371 47.69 10.59 42.33
N LEU A 372 46.89 10.87 43.37
CA LEU A 372 45.62 11.60 43.26
C LEU A 372 45.79 13.01 42.68
N ALA A 373 46.78 13.77 43.14
CA ALA A 373 47.02 15.13 42.64
C ALA A 373 47.44 15.12 41.16
N VAL A 374 48.31 14.19 40.77
CA VAL A 374 48.77 14.04 39.38
C VAL A 374 47.63 13.59 38.47
N THR A 375 46.84 12.60 38.88
CA THR A 375 45.68 12.13 38.11
C THR A 375 44.59 13.19 38.01
N ALA A 376 44.29 13.91 39.09
CA ALA A 376 43.37 15.04 39.06
C ALA A 376 43.86 16.17 38.14
N ALA A 377 45.16 16.49 38.16
CA ALA A 377 45.74 17.49 37.26
C ALA A 377 45.62 17.08 35.78
N ILE A 378 45.89 15.82 35.45
CA ILE A 378 45.73 15.28 34.09
C ILE A 378 44.26 15.37 33.64
N VAL A 379 43.32 15.04 34.53
CA VAL A 379 41.87 15.14 34.24
C VAL A 379 41.43 16.59 34.04
N VAL A 380 41.92 17.53 34.85
CA VAL A 380 41.62 18.96 34.70
C VAL A 380 42.19 19.50 33.39
N VAL A 381 43.42 19.12 33.03
CA VAL A 381 44.02 19.49 31.73
C VAL A 381 43.19 18.91 30.58
N ALA A 382 42.81 17.64 30.64
CA ALA A 382 41.96 17.01 29.62
C ALA A 382 40.60 17.72 29.49
N TYR A 383 39.98 18.09 30.61
CA TYR A 383 38.71 18.82 30.64
C TYR A 383 38.83 20.24 30.04
N LEU A 384 39.90 20.96 30.37
CA LEU A 384 40.16 22.30 29.83
C LEU A 384 40.47 22.24 28.32
N SER A 385 41.24 21.25 27.86
CA SER A 385 41.50 21.01 26.43
C SER A 385 40.22 20.64 25.67
N PHE A 386 39.32 19.85 26.27
CA PHE A 386 38.02 19.54 25.69
C PHE A 386 37.13 20.78 25.55
N LYS A 387 37.03 21.58 26.62
CA LYS A 387 36.25 22.83 26.67
C LYS A 387 36.72 23.86 25.64
N ALA A 388 38.03 23.99 25.45
CA ALA A 388 38.62 24.92 24.48
C ALA A 388 38.30 24.54 23.03
N LYS A 389 38.08 23.26 22.73
CA LYS A 389 37.89 22.76 21.36
C LYS A 389 36.42 22.69 20.91
N THR A 390 35.46 22.58 21.84
CA THR A 390 34.03 22.36 21.51
C THR A 390 33.12 23.57 21.73
N ASN A 391 33.64 24.74 22.13
CA ASN A 391 32.85 25.96 22.38
C ASN A 391 31.60 25.71 23.24
N TRP A 392 31.72 24.77 24.18
CA TRP A 392 30.60 24.23 24.95
C TRP A 392 30.18 25.25 26.00
N LYS A 393 29.01 25.88 25.83
CA LYS A 393 28.39 26.69 26.88
C LYS A 393 27.87 25.72 27.95
N PRO A 394 28.28 25.85 29.23
CA PRO A 394 27.76 24.99 30.28
C PRO A 394 26.25 25.17 30.33
N VAL A 395 25.53 24.05 30.25
CA VAL A 395 24.09 24.03 30.48
C VAL A 395 23.88 24.59 31.88
N SER A 396 23.23 25.75 31.94
CA SER A 396 23.01 26.50 33.16
C SER A 396 22.39 25.62 34.24
N VAL A 397 22.82 25.79 35.49
CA VAL A 397 22.20 25.19 36.67
C VAL A 397 20.70 25.51 36.73
N SER A 398 20.27 26.63 36.11
CA SER A 398 18.84 26.95 35.95
C SER A 398 18.09 26.02 35.00
N TRP A 399 18.74 25.45 33.98
CA TRP A 399 18.14 24.47 33.07
C TRP A 399 17.95 23.12 33.75
N TRP A 400 18.92 22.70 34.57
CA TRP A 400 18.80 21.49 35.40
C TRP A 400 17.74 21.65 36.49
N LYS A 401 17.63 22.81 37.14
CA LYS A 401 16.53 23.11 38.07
C LYS A 401 15.16 23.06 37.37
N GLN A 402 15.01 23.71 36.21
CA GLN A 402 13.76 23.67 35.45
C GLN A 402 13.36 22.26 35.04
N LYS A 403 14.33 21.42 34.65
CA LYS A 403 14.07 20.05 34.20
C LYS A 403 13.78 19.09 35.35
N LEU A 404 14.43 19.28 36.52
CA LEU A 404 14.11 18.56 37.76
C LEU A 404 12.73 18.96 38.31
N GLU A 405 12.38 20.25 38.26
CA GLU A 405 11.06 20.75 38.66
C GLU A 405 9.96 20.24 37.69
N ALA A 406 10.25 20.14 36.39
CA ALA A 406 9.33 19.56 35.41
C ALA A 406 9.10 18.05 35.61
N LEU A 407 10.14 17.30 35.98
CA LEU A 407 10.04 15.87 36.30
C LEU A 407 9.32 15.64 37.64
N TRP A 408 9.50 16.51 38.63
CA TRP A 408 8.82 16.41 39.94
C TRP A 408 7.31 16.72 39.88
N HIS A 409 6.88 17.50 38.87
CA HIS A 409 5.48 17.87 38.67
C HIS A 409 4.73 17.03 37.63
N SER A 410 5.36 16.03 36.99
CA SER A 410 4.68 15.16 36.02
C SER A 410 3.93 13.97 36.63
N ASP A 411 4.14 13.67 37.91
CA ASP A 411 3.48 12.56 38.62
C ASP A 411 2.22 12.99 39.40
N ALA A 412 1.77 14.24 39.26
CA ALA A 412 0.46 14.66 39.77
C ALA A 412 -0.60 14.47 38.66
N PRO A 413 -1.71 13.74 38.91
CA PRO A 413 -2.75 13.53 37.90
C PRO A 413 -3.43 14.87 37.60
N LYS A 414 -3.08 15.47 36.46
CA LYS A 414 -3.72 16.71 36.01
C LYS A 414 -5.00 16.36 35.26
N ALA A 415 -6.11 16.69 35.92
CA ALA A 415 -7.44 16.75 35.36
C ALA A 415 -7.47 17.48 34.01
N GLU A 416 -8.13 16.84 33.07
CA GLU A 416 -8.42 17.27 31.70
C GLU A 416 -9.08 18.67 31.70
N LYS A 417 -8.35 19.66 31.17
CA LYS A 417 -8.90 20.96 30.79
C LYS A 417 -8.75 21.13 29.28
N ALA A 418 -9.87 20.92 28.59
CA ALA A 418 -10.07 21.23 27.20
C ALA A 418 -9.80 22.73 26.90
N ARG A 419 -9.12 23.00 25.77
CA ARG A 419 -9.13 24.22 24.93
C ARG A 419 -8.03 24.14 23.85
N PRO A 420 -8.07 24.94 22.78
CA PRO A 420 -9.08 25.09 21.73
C PRO A 420 -8.48 24.83 20.32
N GLY A 421 -9.34 24.69 19.31
CA GLY A 421 -9.00 24.13 17.99
C GLY A 421 -7.93 24.85 17.15
N LEU A 422 -7.19 24.02 16.40
CA LEU A 422 -6.63 24.38 15.10
C LEU A 422 -7.44 23.66 14.01
N ARG A 423 -7.91 24.41 13.01
CA ARG A 423 -8.63 23.88 11.85
C ARG A 423 -7.70 23.08 10.94
N PRO A 424 -8.16 21.98 10.34
CA PRO A 424 -7.53 21.39 9.15
C PRO A 424 -7.76 22.26 7.91
N PRO A 425 -6.95 22.09 6.84
CA PRO A 425 -7.05 22.89 5.61
C PRO A 425 -8.36 22.64 4.87
N ASP A 426 -8.90 23.72 4.29
CA ASP A 426 -10.11 23.73 3.46
C ASP A 426 -10.01 22.73 2.30
N ILE A 427 -10.88 21.72 2.33
CA ILE A 427 -11.28 20.94 1.16
C ILE A 427 -12.71 21.40 0.85
N GLY A 428 -12.91 21.94 -0.35
CA GLY A 428 -14.20 22.44 -0.83
C GLY A 428 -15.30 21.37 -0.78
N PRO A 429 -16.58 21.78 -0.71
CA PRO A 429 -17.69 20.88 -0.45
C PRO A 429 -17.93 19.92 -1.64
N PRO A 430 -18.27 18.65 -1.37
CA PRO A 430 -18.86 17.77 -2.38
C PRO A 430 -20.31 18.20 -2.64
N ASP A 431 -20.63 18.44 -3.90
CA ASP A 431 -21.99 18.67 -4.36
C ASP A 431 -22.89 17.46 -4.08
N GLY A 432 -24.00 17.75 -3.39
CA GLY A 432 -25.35 17.28 -3.71
C GLY A 432 -25.60 15.78 -3.83
N THR A 433 -26.01 15.14 -2.73
CA THR A 433 -27.32 14.47 -2.59
C THR A 433 -27.50 14.04 -1.13
N ASP A 434 -28.74 13.96 -0.66
CA ASP A 434 -29.17 13.45 0.67
C ASP A 434 -29.42 14.46 1.80
N ALA A 435 -30.01 15.62 1.46
CA ALA A 435 -30.60 16.56 2.44
C ALA A 435 -32.15 16.50 2.50
N ALA A 436 -32.77 15.30 2.41
CA ALA A 436 -34.24 15.16 2.45
C ALA A 436 -34.79 14.36 3.65
N ALA A 437 -33.97 13.73 4.49
CA ALA A 437 -34.47 12.78 5.50
C ALA A 437 -34.56 13.30 6.96
N ALA A 438 -34.05 14.49 7.27
CA ALA A 438 -33.86 14.92 8.67
C ALA A 438 -34.78 16.06 9.17
N ALA A 439 -35.85 16.41 8.45
CA ALA A 439 -36.72 17.55 8.78
C ALA A 439 -38.15 17.19 9.24
N ARG A 440 -38.36 16.02 9.89
CA ARG A 440 -39.70 15.58 10.30
C ARG A 440 -39.90 15.28 11.79
N LYS A 441 -39.07 15.86 12.67
CA LYS A 441 -39.24 15.65 14.13
C LYS A 441 -38.77 16.84 14.94
N ARG A 442 -39.58 17.91 14.98
CA ARG A 442 -39.64 18.94 16.05
C ARG A 442 -40.59 20.06 15.61
N ARG A 443 -41.89 19.91 15.87
CA ARG A 443 -42.86 21.01 16.03
C ARG A 443 -44.13 20.46 16.70
N GLY A 444 -44.13 20.52 18.03
CA GLY A 444 -45.30 20.84 18.86
C GLY A 444 -44.82 21.98 19.78
N LEU A 445 -45.60 22.92 20.26
CA LEU A 445 -47.03 23.09 20.40
C LEU A 445 -47.23 24.60 20.64
N LYS A 446 -48.24 25.23 20.05
CA LYS A 446 -48.93 26.39 20.63
C LYS A 446 -50.23 26.64 19.85
N GLN A 447 -51.36 26.39 20.51
CA GLN A 447 -52.68 26.93 20.18
C GLN A 447 -52.68 28.45 20.41
N PRO A 448 -53.57 29.20 19.74
CA PRO A 448 -54.80 29.61 20.43
C PRO A 448 -56.10 29.53 19.58
N ASP A 449 -57.19 29.40 20.33
CA ASP A 449 -58.52 30.04 20.23
C ASP A 449 -59.42 29.84 19.00
N LEU A 450 -60.55 29.17 19.29
CA LEU A 450 -61.77 29.07 18.50
C LEU A 450 -62.83 29.94 19.17
N GLU A 451 -63.29 30.99 18.49
CA GLU A 451 -64.63 31.56 18.68
C GLU A 451 -65.29 31.75 17.30
N GLU A 452 -66.55 31.31 17.24
CA GLU A 452 -67.72 31.77 16.46
C GLU A 452 -67.47 32.51 15.14
N GLY A 453 -68.07 32.19 14.00
CA GLY A 453 -69.40 31.65 13.71
C GLY A 453 -69.86 32.25 12.37
N GLN A 454 -70.93 31.68 11.80
CA GLN A 454 -71.67 32.11 10.59
C GLN A 454 -71.07 31.72 9.22
N GLY A 455 -71.70 30.71 8.59
CA GLY A 455 -71.77 30.61 7.12
C GLY A 455 -72.93 31.45 6.58
N PRO A 456 -73.55 31.07 5.45
CA PRO A 456 -72.98 30.60 4.18
C PRO A 456 -73.38 31.58 3.04
N ALA A 457 -72.91 31.34 1.81
CA ALA A 457 -73.75 31.27 0.59
C ALA A 457 -72.96 31.57 -0.70
N VAL A 458 -73.35 30.77 -1.71
CA VAL A 458 -73.14 30.86 -3.18
C VAL A 458 -71.82 30.34 -3.72
#